data_AF-A0A519JXJ5-F1
#
_entry.id   AF-A0A519JXJ5-F1
#
_cell.length_a   1.000
_cell.length_b   1.000
_cell.length_c   1.000
_cell.angle_alpha   90.00
_cell.angle_beta   90.00
_cell.angle_gamma   90.00
#
_symmetry.space_group_name_H-M   'P 1'
#
loop_
_entity.id
_entity.type
_entity.pdbx_description
1 polymer ?
#
loop_
_entity_poly.entity_id
_entity_poly.type
_entity_poly.pdbx_seq_one_letter_code
_entity_poly.pdbx_strand_id
1 'polypeptide(L)'
;MKEIKNIVRSRAQESSSAVEKLYITMRHLFNRGFYKPMGVSGETLREALLQLRPEIYGTIADEKVELNGLLYVIERLPVGIEECRFINLTSDEGYSKSHFKAIVPPKRRRNCYRIDDEQMNVEITRGRSDIYDILTHLTFIFIESHKIKSRVLLDESGEVSRDWLKLEQAILQPKKLIQADKEKAISHAANILGRTFAEVSDIYD
;
A
#
# COMPACT_ATOMS: atom_id res chain seq x y z
N MET A 1 18.33 -36.02 29.91
CA MET A 1 18.06 -34.85 29.03
C MET A 1 16.55 -34.69 28.92
N LYS A 2 15.98 -33.56 29.35
CA LYS A 2 14.55 -33.26 29.09
C LYS A 2 14.44 -32.95 27.60
N GLU A 3 13.63 -33.72 26.87
CA GLU A 3 13.24 -33.37 25.51
C GLU A 3 12.65 -31.96 25.51
N ILE A 4 13.29 -31.04 24.78
CA ILE A 4 12.72 -29.73 24.48
C ILE A 4 11.56 -30.02 23.53
N LYS A 5 10.33 -30.11 24.06
CA LYS A 5 9.13 -30.10 23.24
C LYS A 5 9.14 -28.78 22.47
N ASN A 6 9.45 -28.83 21.19
CA ASN A 6 9.18 -27.74 20.27
C ASN A 6 7.67 -27.54 20.24
N ILE A 7 7.17 -26.59 21.03
CA ILE A 7 5.76 -26.19 21.00
C ILE A 7 5.56 -25.43 19.70
N VAL A 8 5.17 -26.15 18.65
CA VAL A 8 4.74 -25.56 17.39
C VAL A 8 3.46 -24.78 17.69
N ARG A 9 3.47 -23.48 17.43
CA ARG A 9 2.30 -22.63 17.64
C ARG A 9 1.24 -23.01 16.61
N SER A 10 -0.02 -23.01 17.04
CA SER A 10 -1.13 -23.18 16.10
C SER A 10 -1.34 -21.89 15.29
N ARG A 11 -1.87 -22.02 14.08
CA ARG A 11 -2.26 -20.86 13.23
C ARG A 11 -3.17 -19.88 13.98
N ALA A 12 -4.08 -20.37 14.82
CA ALA A 12 -4.95 -19.51 15.63
C ALA A 12 -4.18 -18.66 16.66
N GLN A 13 -3.16 -19.23 17.30
CA GLN A 13 -2.29 -18.49 18.22
C GLN A 13 -1.42 -17.48 17.48
N GLU A 14 -0.93 -17.83 16.29
CA GLU A 14 -0.18 -16.92 15.42
C GLU A 14 -1.03 -15.73 14.96
N SER A 15 -2.25 -15.98 14.48
CA SER A 15 -3.19 -14.90 14.11
C SER A 15 -3.54 -14.01 15.30
N SER A 16 -3.79 -14.59 16.48
CA SER A 16 -4.09 -13.81 17.69
C SER A 16 -2.92 -12.89 18.08
N SER A 17 -1.69 -13.42 18.03
CA SER A 17 -0.48 -12.64 18.30
C SER A 17 -0.26 -11.54 17.26
N ALA A 18 -0.54 -11.80 15.98
CA ALA A 18 -0.44 -10.81 14.92
C ALA A 18 -1.47 -9.66 15.11
N VAL A 19 -2.72 -9.99 15.45
CA VAL A 19 -3.76 -8.99 15.75
C VAL A 19 -3.35 -8.11 16.93
N GLU A 20 -2.81 -8.71 18.00
CA GLU A 20 -2.34 -7.96 19.16
C GLU A 20 -1.17 -7.02 18.79
N LYS A 21 -0.19 -7.51 18.03
CA LYS A 21 0.94 -6.70 17.53
C LYS A 21 0.48 -5.53 16.66
N LEU A 22 -0.49 -5.74 15.76
CA LEU A 22 -1.10 -4.67 14.96
C LEU A 22 -1.72 -3.62 15.87
N TYR A 23 -2.56 -4.05 16.83
CA TYR A 23 -3.27 -3.15 17.73
C TYR A 23 -2.32 -2.30 18.59
N ILE A 24 -1.29 -2.92 19.18
CA ILE A 24 -0.28 -2.24 20.00
C ILE A 24 0.50 -1.23 19.14
N THR A 25 0.98 -1.65 17.96
CA THR A 25 1.76 -0.78 17.07
C THR A 25 0.95 0.42 16.60
N MET A 26 -0.30 0.20 16.19
CA MET A 26 -1.19 1.29 15.77
C MET A 26 -1.52 2.24 16.92
N ARG A 27 -1.65 1.73 18.16
CA ARG A 27 -1.84 2.58 19.35
C ARG A 27 -0.62 3.47 19.61
N HIS A 28 0.60 2.96 19.41
CA HIS A 28 1.81 3.78 19.52
C HIS A 28 1.88 4.85 18.43
N LEU A 29 1.50 4.51 17.19
CA LEU A 29 1.43 5.48 16.09
C LEU A 29 0.38 6.56 16.36
N PHE A 30 -0.79 6.18 16.89
CA PHE A 30 -1.82 7.14 17.29
C PHE A 30 -1.29 8.17 18.29
N ASN A 31 -0.56 7.75 19.31
CA ASN A 31 0.00 8.67 20.30
C ASN A 31 1.11 9.58 19.71
N ARG A 32 1.73 9.20 18.58
CA ARG A 32 2.79 9.97 17.92
C ARG A 32 2.28 10.94 16.86
N GLY A 33 1.11 10.69 16.26
CA GLY A 33 0.48 11.58 15.27
C GLY A 33 1.02 11.49 13.84
N PHE A 34 2.08 10.71 13.58
CA PHE A 34 2.64 10.51 12.24
C PHE A 34 3.05 9.06 11.99
N TYR A 35 2.99 8.64 10.72
CA TYR A 35 3.40 7.31 10.27
C TYR A 35 4.58 7.38 9.29
N LYS A 36 5.62 6.57 9.55
CA LYS A 36 6.76 6.34 8.65
C LYS A 36 6.78 4.87 8.22
N PRO A 37 6.42 4.54 6.97
CA PRO A 37 6.33 3.18 6.47
C PRO A 37 7.62 2.36 6.60
N MET A 38 8.77 2.97 6.31
CA MET A 38 10.09 2.32 6.40
C MET A 38 10.73 2.45 7.79
N GLY A 39 9.93 2.73 8.83
CA GLY A 39 10.39 2.78 10.22
C GLY A 39 10.09 1.48 10.96
N VAL A 40 10.56 1.36 12.21
CA VAL A 40 10.34 0.19 13.08
C VAL A 40 8.86 -0.19 13.20
N SER A 41 7.99 0.82 13.34
CA SER A 41 6.54 0.58 13.41
C SER A 41 5.97 0.06 12.10
N GLY A 42 6.46 0.53 10.94
CA GLY A 42 6.00 0.04 9.65
C GLY A 42 6.46 -1.40 9.36
N GLU A 43 7.70 -1.76 9.73
CA GLU A 43 8.17 -3.15 9.66
C GLU A 43 7.28 -4.08 10.51
N THR A 44 7.00 -3.67 11.74
CA THR A 44 6.15 -4.44 12.66
C THR A 44 4.74 -4.64 12.09
N LEU A 45 4.15 -3.60 11.48
CA LEU A 45 2.85 -3.71 10.81
C LEU A 45 2.91 -4.65 9.61
N ARG A 46 3.96 -4.56 8.80
CA ARG A 46 4.14 -5.43 7.63
C ARG A 46 4.22 -6.90 8.02
N GLU A 47 5.08 -7.24 8.98
CA GLU A 47 5.22 -8.62 9.48
C GLU A 47 3.88 -9.15 10.00
N ALA A 48 3.18 -8.36 10.81
CA ALA A 48 1.92 -8.77 11.38
C ALA A 48 0.82 -8.94 10.32
N LEU A 49 0.80 -8.10 9.27
CA LEU A 49 -0.18 -8.22 8.19
C LEU A 49 0.08 -9.45 7.31
N LEU A 50 1.35 -9.75 7.01
CA LEU A 50 1.76 -10.96 6.27
C LEU A 50 1.51 -12.25 7.06
N GLN A 51 1.61 -12.18 8.39
CA GLN A 51 1.26 -13.29 9.27
C GLN A 51 -0.26 -13.49 9.36
N LEU A 52 -1.02 -12.40 9.46
CA LEU A 52 -2.48 -12.44 9.59
C LEU A 52 -3.17 -12.89 8.29
N ARG A 53 -2.66 -12.46 7.13
CA ARG A 53 -3.24 -12.67 5.79
C ARG A 53 -4.74 -12.37 5.74
N PRO A 54 -5.16 -11.11 6.01
CA PRO A 54 -6.57 -10.77 5.97
C PRO A 54 -7.18 -11.05 4.60
N GLU A 55 -8.38 -11.64 4.59
CA GLU A 55 -9.09 -12.00 3.35
C GLU A 55 -9.29 -10.80 2.41
N ILE A 56 -9.53 -9.60 2.97
CA ILE A 56 -9.69 -8.36 2.19
C ILE A 56 -8.44 -7.95 1.40
N TYR A 57 -7.29 -8.55 1.67
CA TYR A 57 -6.02 -8.33 0.97
C TYR A 57 -5.61 -9.55 0.13
N GLY A 58 -6.53 -10.48 -0.11
CA GLY A 58 -6.34 -11.62 -1.03
C GLY A 58 -5.03 -12.36 -0.81
N THR A 59 -4.25 -12.49 -1.88
CA THR A 59 -2.95 -13.19 -1.89
C THR A 59 -1.80 -12.28 -1.46
N ILE A 60 -1.96 -11.51 -0.38
CA ILE A 60 -0.94 -10.57 0.14
C ILE A 60 0.43 -11.22 0.34
N ALA A 61 0.48 -12.49 0.73
CA ALA A 61 1.71 -13.22 1.01
C ALA A 61 2.37 -13.86 -0.24
N ASP A 62 1.72 -13.79 -1.41
CA ASP A 62 2.24 -14.37 -2.65
C ASP A 62 3.25 -13.42 -3.32
N GLU A 63 4.13 -13.97 -4.16
CA GLU A 63 5.14 -13.20 -4.91
C GLU A 63 4.56 -12.38 -6.07
N LYS A 64 3.33 -12.70 -6.50
CA LYS A 64 2.61 -11.94 -7.52
C LYS A 64 1.87 -10.78 -6.86
N VAL A 65 1.74 -9.67 -7.58
CA VAL A 65 0.99 -8.51 -7.09
C VAL A 65 -0.49 -8.86 -6.95
N GLU A 66 -1.12 -8.48 -5.85
CA GLU A 66 -2.54 -8.71 -5.58
C GLU A 66 -3.41 -7.57 -6.17
N LEU A 67 -3.97 -7.80 -7.37
CA LEU A 67 -4.70 -6.79 -8.14
C LEU A 67 -6.02 -6.37 -7.47
N ASN A 68 -6.80 -7.33 -6.94
CA ASN A 68 -8.09 -7.02 -6.32
C ASN A 68 -7.91 -6.29 -4.98
N GLY A 69 -6.88 -6.67 -4.22
CA GLY A 69 -6.50 -5.95 -3.00
C GLY A 69 -6.04 -4.52 -3.29
N LEU A 70 -5.27 -4.31 -4.38
CA LEU A 70 -4.89 -2.97 -4.82
C LEU A 70 -6.13 -2.14 -5.19
N LEU A 71 -7.04 -2.69 -6.01
CA LEU A 71 -8.29 -2.02 -6.38
C LEU A 71 -9.12 -1.64 -5.13
N TYR A 72 -9.23 -2.57 -4.17
CA TYR A 72 -9.91 -2.33 -2.90
C TYR A 72 -9.28 -1.17 -2.11
N VAL A 73 -7.96 -1.04 -2.12
CA VAL A 73 -7.22 -0.04 -1.33
C VAL A 73 -7.19 1.33 -2.01
N ILE A 74 -6.97 1.42 -3.32
CA ILE A 74 -6.91 2.71 -4.04
C ILE A 74 -8.24 3.48 -3.95
N GLU A 75 -9.36 2.78 -3.84
CA GLU A 75 -10.67 3.41 -3.63
C GLU A 75 -10.87 3.97 -2.21
N ARG A 76 -10.00 3.61 -1.26
CA ARG A 76 -10.12 3.96 0.17
C ARG A 76 -9.03 4.91 0.66
N LEU A 77 -7.95 5.08 -0.10
CA LEU A 77 -6.88 6.01 0.19
C LEU A 77 -6.98 7.25 -0.71
N PRO A 78 -6.47 8.42 -0.27
CA PRO A 78 -6.44 9.60 -1.11
C PRO A 78 -5.38 9.42 -2.21
N VAL A 79 -5.70 9.89 -3.42
CA VAL A 79 -4.78 9.84 -4.56
C VAL A 79 -3.49 10.60 -4.23
N GLY A 80 -2.34 10.02 -4.58
CA GLY A 80 -1.01 10.61 -4.37
C GLY A 80 -0.45 10.38 -2.97
N ILE A 81 -1.13 9.63 -2.09
CA ILE A 81 -0.60 9.31 -0.75
C ILE A 81 0.66 8.43 -0.82
N GLU A 82 0.76 7.61 -1.85
CA GLU A 82 1.88 6.72 -2.15
C GLU A 82 3.16 7.48 -2.52
N GLU A 83 3.03 8.74 -2.94
CA GLU A 83 4.15 9.64 -3.23
C GLU A 83 4.68 10.33 -1.95
N CYS A 84 3.89 10.32 -0.87
CA CYS A 84 4.22 11.04 0.35
C CYS A 84 5.07 10.19 1.32
N ARG A 85 6.15 10.78 1.81
CA ARG A 85 7.01 10.21 2.85
C ARG A 85 6.42 10.37 4.25
N PHE A 86 5.67 11.44 4.48
CA PHE A 86 5.10 11.80 5.77
C PHE A 86 3.57 11.80 5.68
N ILE A 87 2.95 10.88 6.42
CA ILE A 87 1.50 10.80 6.55
C ILE A 87 1.13 11.21 7.97
N ASN A 88 0.53 12.40 8.10
CA ASN A 88 0.09 12.95 9.37
C ASN A 88 -1.39 12.67 9.57
N LEU A 89 -1.74 12.19 10.76
CA LEU A 89 -3.12 11.88 11.12
C LEU A 89 -3.59 12.98 12.08
N THR A 90 -4.40 13.91 11.58
CA THR A 90 -4.75 15.14 12.30
C THR A 90 -6.24 15.20 12.61
N SER A 91 -6.65 16.06 13.54
CA SER A 91 -8.03 16.51 13.63
C SER A 91 -8.34 17.51 12.50
N ASP A 92 -9.55 18.07 12.47
CA ASP A 92 -9.84 19.24 11.64
C ASP A 92 -8.98 20.42 12.12
N GLU A 93 -7.97 20.76 11.33
CA GLU A 93 -7.05 21.89 11.58
C GLU A 93 -7.47 23.16 10.82
N GLY A 94 -8.63 23.14 10.14
CA GLY A 94 -9.14 24.28 9.40
C GLY A 94 -8.49 24.50 8.03
N TYR A 95 -7.86 23.47 7.44
CA TYR A 95 -7.30 23.53 6.08
C TYR A 95 -8.34 23.90 5.01
N SER A 96 -9.61 23.63 5.27
CA SER A 96 -10.75 24.09 4.45
C SER A 96 -10.81 25.62 4.27
N LYS A 97 -10.11 26.40 5.11
CA LYS A 97 -10.02 27.86 5.02
C LYS A 97 -8.78 28.36 4.26
N SER A 98 -7.95 27.45 3.74
CA SER A 98 -6.72 27.79 3.01
C SER A 98 -6.84 27.51 1.51
N HIS A 99 -5.71 27.54 0.80
CA HIS A 99 -5.62 27.18 -0.61
C HIS A 99 -5.54 25.65 -0.85
N PHE A 100 -5.38 24.85 0.21
CA PHE A 100 -5.29 23.41 0.09
C PHE A 100 -6.62 22.83 -0.38
N LYS A 101 -6.57 21.98 -1.40
CA LYS A 101 -7.76 21.29 -1.92
C LYS A 101 -7.94 19.97 -1.18
N ALA A 102 -9.16 19.73 -0.69
CA ALA A 102 -9.50 18.46 -0.10
C ALA A 102 -9.47 17.34 -1.15
N ILE A 103 -8.72 16.27 -0.86
CA ILE A 103 -8.66 15.02 -1.59
C ILE A 103 -9.48 14.00 -0.80
N VAL A 104 -10.62 13.59 -1.33
CA VAL A 104 -11.53 12.67 -0.64
C VAL A 104 -11.50 11.30 -1.32
N PRO A 105 -11.15 10.22 -0.61
CA PRO A 105 -11.19 8.88 -1.19
C PRO A 105 -12.60 8.46 -1.63
N PRO A 106 -12.77 7.76 -2.77
CA PRO A 106 -14.08 7.39 -3.31
C PRO A 106 -15.00 6.63 -2.34
N LYS A 107 -14.44 5.70 -1.54
CA LYS A 107 -15.20 4.82 -0.63
C LYS A 107 -14.97 5.13 0.86
N ARG A 108 -14.28 6.25 1.17
CA ARG A 108 -14.05 6.73 2.54
C ARG A 108 -14.21 8.24 2.59
N ARG A 109 -15.23 8.71 3.31
CA ARG A 109 -15.53 10.14 3.45
C ARG A 109 -14.68 10.77 4.57
N ARG A 110 -13.42 11.05 4.26
CA ARG A 110 -12.48 11.82 5.09
C ARG A 110 -11.72 12.80 4.20
N ASN A 111 -11.47 14.01 4.69
CA ASN A 111 -10.67 14.96 3.93
C ASN A 111 -9.20 14.64 4.13
N CYS A 112 -8.46 14.70 3.03
CA CYS A 112 -7.01 14.64 3.03
C CYS A 112 -6.48 15.87 2.32
N TYR A 113 -5.34 16.38 2.75
CA TYR A 113 -4.72 17.57 2.15
C TYR A 113 -3.26 17.27 1.89
N ARG A 114 -2.86 17.44 0.63
CA ARG A 114 -1.45 17.42 0.26
C ARG A 114 -0.85 18.77 0.65
N ILE A 115 0.08 18.76 1.59
CA ILE A 115 0.71 19.97 2.13
C ILE A 115 1.88 20.39 1.24
N ASP A 116 2.66 19.42 0.80
CA ASP A 116 3.76 19.56 -0.15
C ASP A 116 4.01 18.24 -0.89
N ASP A 117 5.14 18.13 -1.60
CA ASP A 117 5.47 16.95 -2.41
C ASP A 117 5.66 15.69 -1.55
N GLU A 118 6.08 15.83 -0.29
CA GLU A 118 6.42 14.73 0.61
C GLU A 118 5.37 14.47 1.70
N GLN A 119 4.44 15.39 1.95
CA GLN A 119 3.52 15.34 3.09
C GLN A 119 2.03 15.34 2.70
N MET A 120 1.32 14.37 3.27
CA MET A 120 -0.15 14.29 3.26
C MET A 120 -0.69 14.34 4.68
N ASN A 121 -1.67 15.21 4.93
CA ASN A 121 -2.44 15.24 6.17
C ASN A 121 -3.80 14.59 5.94
N VAL A 122 -4.20 13.68 6.82
CA VAL A 122 -5.48 12.97 6.76
C VAL A 122 -6.30 13.33 8.00
N GLU A 123 -7.47 13.94 7.79
CA GLU A 123 -8.39 14.28 8.88
C GLU A 123 -9.07 13.02 9.43
N ILE A 124 -8.87 12.78 10.73
CA ILE A 124 -9.46 11.66 11.47
C ILE A 124 -10.79 12.09 12.08
N THR A 125 -11.88 11.42 11.69
CA THR A 125 -13.23 11.75 12.15
C THR A 125 -13.85 10.67 13.04
N ARG A 126 -13.45 9.41 12.85
CA ARG A 126 -13.96 8.24 13.59
C ARG A 126 -12.91 7.64 14.54
N GLY A 127 -11.90 8.43 14.90
CA GLY A 127 -10.85 8.02 15.83
C GLY A 127 -10.10 6.78 15.35
N ARG A 128 -10.02 5.75 16.21
CA ARG A 128 -9.17 4.56 15.98
C ARG A 128 -9.51 3.78 14.72
N SER A 129 -10.78 3.68 14.35
CA SER A 129 -11.19 2.90 13.18
C SER A 129 -10.64 3.47 11.88
N ASP A 130 -10.62 4.80 11.73
CA ASP A 130 -10.04 5.47 10.55
C ASP A 130 -8.53 5.20 10.47
N ILE A 131 -7.85 5.26 11.61
CA ILE A 131 -6.41 5.03 11.71
C ILE A 131 -6.06 3.59 11.32
N TYR A 132 -6.83 2.60 11.81
CA TYR A 132 -6.59 1.20 11.48
C TYR A 132 -6.81 0.95 9.99
N ASP A 133 -7.87 1.51 9.41
CA ASP A 133 -8.16 1.45 7.97
C ASP A 133 -6.98 2.06 7.16
N ILE A 134 -6.54 3.28 7.48
CA ILE A 134 -5.42 3.95 6.80
C ILE A 134 -4.12 3.16 6.94
N LEU A 135 -3.73 2.79 8.16
CA LEU A 135 -2.44 2.15 8.41
C LEU A 135 -2.36 0.76 7.78
N THR A 136 -3.43 -0.02 7.84
CA THR A 136 -3.44 -1.34 7.19
C THR A 136 -3.42 -1.24 5.67
N HIS A 137 -4.17 -0.29 5.09
CA HIS A 137 -4.17 -0.04 3.64
C HIS A 137 -2.82 0.46 3.12
N LEU A 138 -2.20 1.40 3.82
CA LEU A 138 -0.85 1.87 3.49
C LEU A 138 0.15 0.72 3.61
N THR A 139 0.12 -0.03 4.72
CA THR A 139 1.01 -1.18 4.91
C THR A 139 0.85 -2.20 3.78
N PHE A 140 -0.38 -2.44 3.32
CA PHE A 140 -0.66 -3.28 2.15
C PHE A 140 -0.01 -2.72 0.87
N ILE A 141 -0.20 -1.44 0.55
CA ILE A 141 0.46 -0.81 -0.61
C ILE A 141 1.98 -0.97 -0.53
N PHE A 142 2.58 -0.80 0.64
CA PHE A 142 4.04 -0.97 0.80
C PHE A 142 4.49 -2.42 0.61
N ILE A 143 3.68 -3.40 1.03
CA ILE A 143 3.98 -4.81 0.73
C ILE A 143 3.95 -5.05 -0.78
N GLU A 144 2.92 -4.57 -1.48
CA GLU A 144 2.81 -4.72 -2.93
C GLU A 144 3.92 -3.96 -3.69
N SER A 145 4.32 -2.78 -3.20
CA SER A 145 5.42 -2.02 -3.80
C SER A 145 6.76 -2.74 -3.71
N HIS A 146 7.00 -3.51 -2.64
CA HIS A 146 8.17 -4.37 -2.53
C HIS A 146 8.15 -5.52 -3.54
N LYS A 147 6.98 -6.08 -3.85
CA LYS A 147 6.84 -7.10 -4.91
C LYS A 147 7.20 -6.50 -6.27
N ILE A 148 6.68 -5.32 -6.58
CA ILE A 148 7.00 -4.58 -7.81
C ILE A 148 8.50 -4.27 -7.87
N LYS A 149 9.07 -3.70 -6.79
CA LYS A 149 10.49 -3.39 -6.68
C LYS A 149 11.36 -4.62 -6.98
N SER A 150 11.04 -5.78 -6.41
CA SER A 150 11.81 -7.02 -6.58
C SER A 150 11.82 -7.54 -8.03
N ARG A 151 10.80 -7.20 -8.83
CA ARG A 151 10.73 -7.55 -10.26
C ARG A 151 11.35 -6.49 -11.17
N VAL A 152 11.37 -5.24 -10.70
CA VAL A 152 11.84 -4.09 -11.47
C VAL A 152 13.34 -3.89 -11.33
N LEU A 153 13.90 -4.00 -10.13
CA LEU A 153 15.34 -3.80 -9.91
C LEU A 153 16.10 -5.06 -10.29
N LEU A 154 17.11 -4.91 -11.15
CA LEU A 154 18.01 -5.98 -11.56
C LEU A 154 19.15 -6.19 -10.56
N ASP A 155 19.54 -5.13 -9.87
CA ASP A 155 20.62 -5.14 -8.89
C ASP A 155 20.45 -4.06 -7.80
N GLU A 156 21.42 -3.98 -6.89
CA GLU A 156 21.48 -2.95 -5.85
C GLU A 156 22.04 -1.61 -6.36
N SER A 157 22.59 -1.55 -7.59
CA SER A 157 23.10 -0.32 -8.20
C SER A 157 21.97 0.59 -8.70
N GLY A 158 20.75 0.04 -8.79
CA GLY A 158 19.56 0.75 -9.23
C GLY A 158 19.23 0.52 -10.70
N GLU A 159 19.88 -0.46 -11.35
CA GLU A 159 19.53 -0.83 -12.71
C GLU A 159 18.10 -1.41 -12.75
N VAL A 160 17.29 -0.91 -13.68
CA VAL A 160 15.88 -1.29 -13.83
C VAL A 160 15.66 -2.18 -15.06
N SER A 161 14.68 -3.06 -14.97
CA SER A 161 14.29 -3.95 -16.05
C SER A 161 13.87 -3.20 -17.32
N ARG A 162 14.06 -3.85 -18.48
CA ARG A 162 13.57 -3.34 -19.77
C ARG A 162 12.06 -3.09 -19.76
N ASP A 163 11.28 -3.94 -19.08
CA ASP A 163 9.83 -3.78 -18.99
C ASP A 163 9.45 -2.49 -18.26
N TRP A 164 10.17 -2.13 -17.19
CA TRP A 164 9.98 -0.86 -16.48
C TRP A 164 10.25 0.35 -17.38
N LEU A 165 11.38 0.36 -18.09
CA LEU A 165 11.73 1.43 -19.03
C LEU A 165 10.71 1.58 -20.16
N LYS A 166 10.15 0.45 -20.65
CA LYS A 166 9.13 0.47 -21.70
C LYS A 166 7.79 0.99 -21.20
N LEU A 167 7.41 0.63 -19.98
CA LEU A 167 6.21 1.16 -19.34
C LEU A 167 6.34 2.66 -19.07
N GLU A 168 7.47 3.11 -18.54
CA GLU A 168 7.78 4.53 -18.33
C GLU A 168 7.70 5.32 -19.65
N GLN A 169 8.34 4.82 -20.72
CA GLN A 169 8.25 5.41 -22.06
C GLN A 169 6.82 5.52 -22.59
N ALA A 170 5.94 4.58 -22.23
CA ALA A 170 4.54 4.64 -22.63
C ALA A 170 3.74 5.68 -21.82
N ILE A 171 4.02 5.79 -20.51
CA ILE A 171 3.33 6.72 -19.59
C ILE A 171 3.75 8.18 -19.85
N LEU A 172 5.03 8.43 -20.14
CA LEU A 172 5.56 9.78 -20.38
C LEU A 172 5.18 10.35 -21.76
N GLN A 173 4.49 9.57 -22.62
CA GLN A 173 4.05 10.09 -23.90
C GLN A 173 2.92 11.12 -23.73
N PRO A 174 3.05 12.32 -24.32
CA PRO A 174 2.03 13.37 -24.18
C PRO A 174 0.75 13.05 -24.98
N LYS A 175 0.81 12.07 -25.89
CA LYS A 175 -0.31 11.68 -26.75
C LYS A 175 -1.01 10.47 -26.16
N LYS A 176 -2.34 10.44 -26.32
CA LYS A 176 -3.15 9.27 -26.00
C LYS A 176 -2.65 8.07 -26.82
N LEU A 177 -2.31 6.99 -26.14
CA LEU A 177 -1.86 5.75 -26.77
C LEU A 177 -2.96 5.16 -27.66
N ILE A 178 -2.57 4.70 -28.85
CA ILE A 178 -3.43 3.86 -29.69
C ILE A 178 -3.56 2.46 -29.08
N GLN A 179 -4.60 1.72 -29.46
CA GLN A 179 -4.89 0.41 -28.87
C GLN A 179 -3.68 -0.54 -28.89
N ALA A 180 -2.98 -0.64 -30.02
CA ALA A 180 -1.79 -1.49 -30.13
C ALA A 180 -0.65 -1.09 -29.16
N ASP A 181 -0.48 0.20 -28.86
CA ASP A 181 0.55 0.65 -27.91
C ASP A 181 0.10 0.51 -26.46
N LYS A 182 -1.21 0.63 -26.18
CA LYS A 182 -1.77 0.28 -24.88
C LYS A 182 -1.56 -1.19 -24.56
N GLU A 183 -1.82 -2.08 -25.50
CA GLU A 183 -1.64 -3.52 -25.31
C GLU A 183 -0.17 -3.88 -25.02
N LYS A 184 0.78 -3.23 -25.70
CA LYS A 184 2.21 -3.34 -25.37
C LYS A 184 2.50 -2.86 -23.95
N ALA A 185 1.98 -1.70 -23.54
CA ALA A 185 2.17 -1.16 -22.19
C ALA A 185 1.59 -2.10 -21.12
N ILE A 186 0.39 -2.64 -21.36
CA ILE A 186 -0.26 -3.64 -20.49
C ILE A 186 0.59 -4.91 -20.40
N SER A 187 1.17 -5.37 -21.52
CA SER A 187 2.07 -6.54 -21.49
C SER A 187 3.30 -6.30 -20.63
N HIS A 188 3.92 -5.12 -20.69
CA HIS A 188 5.05 -4.77 -19.83
C HIS A 188 4.62 -4.67 -18.35
N ALA A 189 3.47 -4.04 -18.08
CA ALA A 189 2.90 -3.98 -16.73
C ALA A 189 2.59 -5.38 -16.19
N ALA A 190 2.03 -6.29 -16.98
CA ALA A 190 1.72 -7.65 -16.58
C ALA A 190 2.98 -8.41 -16.12
N ASN A 191 4.09 -8.31 -16.86
CA ASN A 191 5.38 -8.87 -16.45
C ASN A 191 5.86 -8.29 -15.11
N ILE A 192 5.83 -6.96 -14.96
CA ILE A 192 6.22 -6.26 -13.72
C ILE A 192 5.36 -6.69 -12.53
N LEU A 193 4.06 -6.94 -12.74
CA LEU A 193 3.12 -7.36 -11.70
C LEU A 193 3.14 -8.87 -11.44
N GLY A 194 3.86 -9.65 -12.28
CA GLY A 194 3.84 -11.11 -12.23
C GLY A 194 2.49 -11.72 -12.62
N ARG A 195 1.70 -11.00 -13.39
CA ARG A 195 0.33 -11.35 -13.81
C ARG A 195 0.28 -11.58 -15.32
N THR A 196 -0.78 -12.20 -15.78
CA THR A 196 -1.05 -12.37 -17.21
C THR A 196 -1.64 -11.10 -17.81
N PHE A 197 -1.51 -10.96 -19.13
CA PHE A 197 -2.15 -9.87 -19.87
C PHE A 197 -3.67 -9.82 -19.63
N ALA A 198 -4.33 -10.99 -19.60
CA ALA A 198 -5.76 -11.10 -19.35
C ALA A 198 -6.12 -10.56 -17.95
N GLU A 199 -5.46 -11.05 -16.89
CA GLU A 199 -5.71 -10.58 -15.50
C GLU A 199 -5.57 -9.05 -15.35
N VAL A 200 -4.60 -8.44 -16.02
CA VAL A 200 -4.39 -6.97 -15.94
C VAL A 200 -5.36 -6.20 -16.81
N SER A 201 -5.83 -6.78 -17.91
CA SER A 201 -6.85 -6.13 -18.76
C SER A 201 -8.21 -6.15 -18.07
N ASP A 202 -8.57 -7.29 -17.47
CA ASP A 202 -9.86 -7.52 -16.83
C ASP A 202 -10.07 -6.68 -15.55
N ILE A 203 -9.01 -6.14 -14.93
CA ILE A 203 -9.12 -5.39 -13.67
C ILE A 203 -9.78 -4.01 -13.84
N TYR A 204 -9.78 -3.46 -15.06
CA TYR A 204 -10.30 -2.12 -15.37
C TYR A 204 -11.67 -2.14 -16.07
N ASP A 205 -12.11 -3.30 -16.54
CA ASP A 205 -13.42 -3.50 -17.17
C ASP A 205 -14.53 -3.67 -16.11
#